data_AF-A0A957X8P8-F1
#
_entry.id   AF-A0A957X8P8-F1
#
_cell.length_a   1.000
_cell.length_b   1.000
_cell.length_c   1.000
_cell.angle_alpha   90.00
_cell.angle_beta   90.00
_cell.angle_gamma   90.00
#
_symmetry.space_group_name_H-M   'P 1'
#
loop_
_entity.id
_entity.type
_entity.pdbx_description
1 polymer ?
#
loop_
_entity_poly.entity_id
_entity_poly.type
_entity_poly.pdbx_seq_one_letter_code
_entity_poly.pdbx_strand_id
1 'polypeptide(L)'
;MTIYPIPITEEYTFAAEKSVTVTGEETLLLSSDEKEQLLLAWQRLLLSGFKNLFFTEPLYRFLIHHCHFSAHRHREQFWNFYINSSISRFRDFLAQFGADRYSVEQGNHLWLDGPAADLKEALCREASRLYAPLNQVLQDLEIKYEEMIAAWHDFAVAGNITDATLPPAYQISENTRHLLAYAAYIALRHQRPLTGLQLRFPLQPQRLLPPPARLQSQVLLQPSPVEGQEVIIINGQGGGQ
;
A
#
# COMPACT_ATOMS: atom_id res chain seq x y z
N MET A 1 27.16 -0.30 1.90
CA MET A 1 26.11 0.74 1.95
C MET A 1 25.63 0.81 3.38
N THR A 2 26.16 1.76 4.16
CA THR A 2 25.93 1.86 5.59
C THR A 2 24.59 2.57 5.80
N ILE A 3 23.57 1.82 6.20
CA ILE A 3 22.26 2.37 6.55
C ILE A 3 22.45 3.06 7.90
N TYR A 4 22.52 4.39 7.91
CA TYR A 4 22.49 5.14 9.16
C TYR A 4 21.06 5.07 9.72
N PRO A 5 20.86 4.50 10.92
CA PRO A 5 19.56 4.54 11.56
C PRO A 5 19.19 6.02 11.76
N ILE A 6 17.98 6.39 11.33
CA ILE A 6 17.38 7.67 11.71
C ILE A 6 17.31 7.65 13.24
N PRO A 7 17.92 8.62 13.95
CA PRO A 7 17.85 8.64 15.40
C PRO A 7 16.40 8.93 15.80
N ILE A 8 15.68 7.88 16.19
CA ILE A 8 14.41 7.98 16.91
C ILE A 8 14.78 8.12 18.39
N THR A 9 15.36 9.26 18.76
CA THR A 9 15.69 9.55 20.16
C THR A 9 14.67 10.54 20.69
N GLU A 10 13.58 10.02 21.24
CA GLU A 10 12.88 10.53 22.42
C GLU A 10 11.66 9.61 22.67
N GLU A 11 11.75 8.81 23.73
CA GLU A 11 10.60 8.12 24.31
C GLU A 11 9.63 9.18 24.84
N TYR A 12 8.67 9.59 24.01
CA TYR A 12 7.54 10.39 24.44
C TYR A 12 6.56 9.48 25.19
N THR A 13 6.58 9.56 26.51
CA THR A 13 5.55 8.99 27.38
C THR A 13 4.26 9.76 27.21
N PHE A 14 3.28 9.17 26.52
CA PHE A 14 1.92 9.68 26.45
C PHE A 14 1.28 9.60 27.85
N ALA A 15 1.02 10.76 28.45
CA ALA A 15 0.23 10.84 29.68
C ALA A 15 -1.21 10.39 29.39
N ALA A 16 -1.76 9.61 30.32
CA ALA A 16 -3.04 8.92 30.21
C ALA A 16 -4.21 9.87 29.86
N GLU A 17 -5.04 9.39 28.94
CA GLU A 17 -6.22 10.07 28.39
C GLU A 17 -7.21 10.48 29.49
N LYS A 18 -7.41 11.79 29.63
CA LYS A 18 -8.53 12.35 30.38
C LYS A 18 -9.75 12.28 29.46
N SER A 19 -10.74 11.46 29.82
CA SER A 19 -12.01 11.36 29.09
C SER A 19 -12.79 12.68 29.21
N VAL A 20 -12.78 13.49 28.15
CA VAL A 20 -13.60 14.69 28.03
C VAL A 20 -14.96 14.30 27.44
N THR A 21 -16.02 14.55 28.19
CA THR A 21 -17.41 14.46 27.73
C THR A 21 -17.73 15.65 26.83
N VAL A 22 -17.92 15.40 25.54
CA VAL A 22 -18.28 16.43 24.55
C VAL A 22 -19.80 16.63 24.57
N THR A 23 -20.26 17.69 25.22
CA THR A 23 -21.61 18.25 25.03
C THR A 23 -21.59 19.22 23.85
N GLY A 24 -22.63 19.16 23.02
CA GLY A 24 -22.66 19.75 21.68
C GLY A 24 -22.41 21.27 21.61
N GLU A 25 -21.83 21.66 20.47
CA GLU A 25 -21.72 23.02 19.93
C GLU A 25 -20.71 24.00 20.55
N GLU A 26 -19.82 23.57 21.43
CA GLU A 26 -18.54 24.27 21.54
C GLU A 26 -17.66 23.83 20.37
N THR A 27 -17.48 24.73 19.40
CA THR A 27 -16.36 24.66 18.46
C THR A 27 -15.09 24.75 19.30
N LEU A 28 -14.63 23.60 19.80
CA LEU A 28 -13.49 23.48 20.72
C LEU A 28 -12.31 24.22 20.09
N LEU A 29 -12.05 25.42 20.62
CA LEU A 29 -10.93 26.24 20.20
C LEU A 29 -9.68 25.51 20.68
N LEU A 30 -8.95 24.92 19.74
CA LEU A 30 -7.66 24.30 20.04
C LEU A 30 -6.71 25.36 20.60
N SER A 31 -6.11 25.06 21.74
CA SER A 31 -5.01 25.84 22.31
C SER A 31 -3.80 25.83 21.37
N SER A 32 -2.88 26.79 21.58
CA SER A 32 -1.64 26.86 20.79
C SER A 32 -0.83 25.56 20.89
N ASP A 33 -0.73 25.00 22.09
CA ASP A 33 0.02 23.77 22.36
C ASP A 33 -0.61 22.56 21.66
N GLU A 34 -1.94 22.44 21.66
CA GLU A 34 -2.64 21.37 20.94
C GLU A 34 -2.42 21.49 19.42
N LYS A 35 -2.46 22.70 18.87
CA LYS A 35 -2.18 22.91 17.44
C LYS A 35 -0.75 22.53 17.08
N GLU A 36 0.22 22.89 17.92
CA GLU A 36 1.62 22.51 17.72
C GLU A 36 1.80 21.00 17.76
N GLN A 37 1.21 20.31 18.74
CA GLN A 37 1.27 18.85 18.84
C GLN A 37 0.63 18.16 17.63
N LEU A 38 -0.51 18.67 17.14
CA LEU A 38 -1.16 18.15 15.93
C LEU A 38 -0.30 18.36 14.68
N LEU A 39 0.33 19.53 14.54
CA LEU A 39 1.24 19.81 13.43
C LEU A 39 2.47 18.88 13.47
N LEU A 40 3.05 18.65 14.65
CA LEU A 40 4.16 17.71 14.82
C LEU A 40 3.75 16.27 14.51
N ALA A 41 2.56 15.84 14.94
CA ALA A 41 2.03 14.52 14.61
C ALA A 41 1.82 14.36 13.09
N TRP A 42 1.30 15.39 12.43
CA TRP A 42 1.15 15.43 10.97
C TRP A 42 2.48 15.32 10.23
N GLN A 43 3.48 16.11 10.63
CA GLN A 43 4.83 16.06 10.07
C GLN A 43 5.44 14.66 10.25
N ARG A 44 5.35 14.07 11.45
CA ARG A 44 5.83 12.70 11.70
C ARG A 44 5.13 11.68 10.80
N LEU A 45 3.80 11.80 10.62
CA LEU A 45 3.05 10.93 9.73
C LEU A 45 3.55 11.04 8.29
N LEU A 46 3.70 12.25 7.75
CA LEU A 46 4.23 12.50 6.41
C LEU A 46 5.62 11.89 6.22
N LEU A 47 6.55 12.18 7.15
CA LEU A 47 7.94 11.73 7.09
C LEU A 47 8.08 10.21 7.22
N SER A 48 7.15 9.57 7.93
CA SER A 48 7.12 8.12 8.07
C SER A 48 6.61 7.38 6.83
N GLY A 49 6.17 8.11 5.79
CA GLY A 49 5.48 7.52 4.65
C GLY A 49 4.09 7.03 5.03
N PHE A 50 3.44 7.69 5.99
CA PHE A 50 2.14 7.33 6.53
C PHE A 50 2.14 5.93 7.14
N LYS A 51 2.97 5.65 8.16
CA LYS A 51 2.84 4.40 8.93
C LYS A 51 1.77 4.53 10.01
N ASN A 52 1.01 3.47 10.24
CA ASN A 52 -0.13 3.49 11.17
C ASN A 52 0.30 3.85 12.60
N LEU A 53 1.51 3.45 13.00
CA LEU A 53 2.11 3.78 14.29
C LEU A 53 2.15 5.30 14.57
N PHE A 54 2.32 6.14 13.54
CA PHE A 54 2.37 7.60 13.68
C PHE A 54 1.03 8.29 13.43
N PHE A 55 -0.03 7.52 13.14
CA PHE A 55 -1.38 8.05 12.97
C PHE A 55 -2.08 8.12 14.32
N THR A 56 -1.83 9.19 15.06
CA THR A 56 -2.30 9.33 16.45
C THR A 56 -3.82 9.56 16.53
N GLU A 57 -4.42 9.20 17.66
CA GLU A 57 -5.85 9.44 17.93
C GLU A 57 -6.22 10.93 17.86
N PRO A 58 -5.46 11.88 18.45
CA PRO A 58 -5.74 13.32 18.30
C PRO A 58 -5.73 13.79 16.85
N LEU A 59 -4.76 13.32 16.04
CA LEU A 59 -4.68 13.68 14.62
C LEU A 59 -5.88 13.14 13.84
N TYR A 60 -6.26 11.88 14.08
CA TYR A 60 -7.47 11.31 13.50
C TYR A 60 -8.72 12.13 13.82
N ARG A 61 -8.93 12.46 15.11
CA ARG A 61 -10.08 13.28 15.55
C ARG A 61 -10.08 14.64 14.88
N PHE A 62 -8.91 15.26 14.75
CA PHE A 62 -8.78 16.54 14.05
C PHE A 62 -9.21 16.42 12.58
N LEU A 63 -8.76 15.38 11.87
CA LEU A 63 -9.12 15.17 10.46
C LEU A 63 -10.63 15.01 10.28
N ILE A 64 -11.30 14.18 11.09
CA ILE A 64 -12.75 13.96 10.94
C ILE A 64 -13.58 15.18 11.34
N HIS A 65 -13.16 15.95 12.35
CA HIS A 65 -13.96 17.07 12.88
C HIS A 65 -13.70 18.38 12.15
N HIS A 66 -12.47 18.62 11.70
CA HIS A 66 -12.06 19.91 11.13
C HIS A 66 -11.70 19.86 9.66
N CYS A 67 -11.42 18.68 9.08
CA CYS A 67 -11.02 18.56 7.67
C CYS A 67 -12.11 17.96 6.75
N HIS A 68 -13.36 17.92 7.23
CA HIS A 68 -14.54 17.46 6.49
C HIS A 68 -14.41 16.05 5.90
N PHE A 69 -13.64 15.17 6.54
CA PHE A 69 -13.68 13.75 6.20
C PHE A 69 -14.94 13.10 6.77
N SER A 70 -15.58 12.27 5.95
CA SER A 70 -16.75 11.51 6.36
C SER A 70 -16.42 10.63 7.56
N ALA A 71 -17.31 10.67 8.56
CA ALA A 71 -17.07 10.06 9.85
C ALA A 71 -17.07 8.52 9.77
N HIS A 72 -15.90 7.94 9.61
CA HIS A 72 -15.68 6.57 10.05
C HIS A 72 -15.73 6.54 11.58
N ARG A 73 -16.40 5.56 12.18
CA ARG A 73 -16.63 5.55 13.65
C ARG A 73 -15.35 5.39 14.46
N HIS A 74 -14.29 4.88 13.83
CA HIS A 74 -13.03 4.54 14.48
C HIS A 74 -11.81 4.85 13.59
N ARG A 75 -10.69 5.19 14.24
CA ARG A 75 -9.40 5.51 13.62
C ARG A 75 -8.92 4.47 12.61
N GLU A 76 -9.10 3.18 12.92
CA GLU A 76 -8.68 2.09 12.04
C GLU A 76 -9.50 2.04 10.74
N GLN A 77 -10.80 2.30 10.82
CA GLN A 77 -11.66 2.35 9.63
C GLN A 77 -11.28 3.53 8.74
N PHE A 78 -11.03 4.70 9.34
CA PHE A 78 -10.49 5.85 8.60
C PHE A 78 -9.16 5.51 7.91
N TRP A 79 -8.25 4.87 8.64
CA TRP A 79 -6.95 4.46 8.13
C TRP A 79 -7.11 3.54 6.92
N ASN A 80 -7.89 2.46 7.06
CA ASN A 80 -8.12 1.50 5.98
C ASN A 80 -8.85 2.10 4.79
N PHE A 81 -9.73 3.07 5.03
CA PHE A 81 -10.45 3.72 3.96
C PHE A 81 -9.58 4.71 3.18
N TYR A 82 -8.89 5.65 3.83
CA TYR A 82 -8.14 6.68 3.09
C TYR A 82 -6.67 6.32 2.86
N ILE A 83 -5.99 5.75 3.87
CA ILE A 83 -4.52 5.67 3.89
C ILE A 83 -4.00 4.28 3.49
N ASN A 84 -4.68 3.20 3.91
CA ASN A 84 -4.36 1.81 3.56
C ASN A 84 -5.35 1.29 2.52
N SER A 85 -5.42 2.04 1.41
CA SER A 85 -6.44 1.92 0.37
C SER A 85 -5.81 1.74 -1.02
N SER A 86 -6.58 1.94 -2.09
CA SER A 86 -6.04 1.98 -3.46
C SER A 86 -5.15 3.22 -3.67
N ILE A 87 -4.27 3.15 -4.67
CA ILE A 87 -3.41 4.31 -5.04
C ILE A 87 -4.25 5.57 -5.31
N SER A 88 -5.33 5.45 -6.07
CA SER A 88 -6.21 6.57 -6.43
C SER A 88 -6.77 7.28 -5.19
N ARG A 89 -7.37 6.52 -4.27
CA ARG A 89 -7.99 7.06 -3.07
C ARG A 89 -6.97 7.69 -2.12
N PHE A 90 -5.81 7.06 -1.95
CA PHE A 90 -4.73 7.63 -1.16
C PHE A 90 -4.17 8.91 -1.81
N ARG A 91 -4.08 8.95 -3.14
CA ARG A 91 -3.67 10.15 -3.90
C ARG A 91 -4.67 11.29 -3.70
N ASP A 92 -5.98 11.02 -3.71
CA ASP A 92 -7.02 12.03 -3.43
C ASP A 92 -6.87 12.59 -2.01
N PHE A 93 -6.67 11.71 -1.01
CA PHE A 93 -6.38 12.12 0.36
C PHE A 93 -5.15 13.04 0.45
N LEU A 94 -4.07 12.70 -0.26
CA LEU A 94 -2.88 13.55 -0.32
C LEU A 94 -3.14 14.89 -1.03
N ALA A 95 -3.95 14.87 -2.10
CA ALA A 95 -4.24 16.04 -2.90
C ALA A 95 -5.00 17.12 -2.12
N GLN A 96 -5.91 16.70 -1.23
CA GLN A 96 -6.61 17.63 -0.32
C GLN A 96 -5.63 18.47 0.51
N PHE A 97 -4.46 17.97 0.90
CA PHE A 97 -3.50 18.77 1.66
C PHE A 97 -2.41 19.38 0.78
N GLY A 98 -1.91 18.62 -0.19
CA GLY A 98 -0.67 18.92 -0.88
C GLY A 98 -0.81 19.50 -2.28
N ALA A 99 -1.98 19.39 -2.91
CA ALA A 99 -2.21 19.77 -4.31
C ALA A 99 -3.15 20.97 -4.44
N ASP A 100 -4.27 20.79 -5.14
CA ASP A 100 -5.31 21.81 -5.35
C ASP A 100 -6.10 22.12 -4.07
N ARG A 101 -6.02 21.26 -3.05
CA ARG A 101 -6.71 21.40 -1.77
C ARG A 101 -8.24 21.27 -1.86
N TYR A 102 -8.72 20.54 -2.85
CA TYR A 102 -10.12 20.13 -2.90
C TYR A 102 -10.41 19.09 -1.83
N SER A 103 -11.52 19.24 -1.11
CA SER A 103 -12.02 18.21 -0.19
C SER A 103 -12.28 16.93 -0.97
N VAL A 104 -11.78 15.79 -0.47
CA VAL A 104 -12.04 14.47 -1.06
C VAL A 104 -13.54 14.16 -1.10
N GLU A 105 -14.28 14.59 -0.08
CA GLU A 105 -15.70 14.26 0.07
C GLU A 105 -16.62 15.29 -0.59
N GLN A 106 -16.26 16.57 -0.49
CA GLN A 106 -17.15 17.67 -0.90
C GLN A 106 -16.76 18.32 -2.23
N GLY A 107 -15.57 18.02 -2.77
CA GLY A 107 -15.10 18.57 -4.04
C GLY A 107 -15.03 20.11 -4.05
N ASN A 108 -14.66 20.73 -2.94
CA ASN A 108 -14.49 22.18 -2.82
C ASN A 108 -13.47 22.55 -1.71
N HIS A 109 -13.20 23.85 -1.51
CA HIS A 109 -12.25 24.34 -0.51
C HIS A 109 -12.85 24.74 0.84
N LEU A 110 -14.16 24.57 1.05
CA LEU A 110 -14.85 25.06 2.27
C LEU A 110 -14.31 24.44 3.56
N TRP A 111 -13.65 23.28 3.47
CA TRP A 111 -13.00 22.64 4.60
C TRP A 111 -11.80 23.44 5.13
N LEU A 112 -11.19 24.35 4.36
CA LEU A 112 -10.09 25.22 4.81
C LEU A 112 -10.59 26.38 5.68
N ASP A 113 -11.83 26.81 5.45
CA ASP A 113 -12.43 27.93 6.18
C ASP A 113 -12.89 27.52 7.60
N GLY A 114 -13.14 28.49 8.46
CA GLY A 114 -13.72 28.26 9.79
C GLY A 114 -12.70 27.87 10.89
N PRO A 115 -13.10 27.04 11.88
CA PRO A 115 -12.27 26.72 13.03
C PRO A 115 -10.93 26.09 12.65
N ALA A 116 -9.87 26.48 13.37
CA ALA A 116 -8.51 26.01 13.15
C ALA A 116 -7.98 26.21 11.71
N ALA A 117 -8.47 27.22 10.98
CA ALA A 117 -7.99 27.57 9.64
C ALA A 117 -6.47 27.77 9.57
N ASP A 118 -5.88 28.37 10.61
CA ASP A 118 -4.43 28.54 10.75
C ASP A 118 -3.69 27.20 10.79
N LEU A 119 -4.19 26.23 11.55
CA LEU A 119 -3.62 24.89 11.60
C LEU A 119 -3.82 24.16 10.26
N LYS A 120 -5.03 24.22 9.66
CA LYS A 120 -5.31 23.59 8.36
C LYS A 120 -4.36 24.10 7.27
N GLU A 121 -4.11 25.40 7.23
CA GLU A 121 -3.13 26.00 6.31
C GLU A 121 -1.70 25.52 6.60
N ALA A 122 -1.33 25.35 7.88
CA ALA A 122 -0.05 24.78 8.26
C ALA A 122 0.11 23.31 7.81
N LEU A 123 -0.93 22.48 7.96
CA LEU A 123 -0.94 21.10 7.47
C LEU A 123 -0.76 21.05 5.95
N CYS A 124 -1.48 21.91 5.21
CA CYS A 124 -1.34 22.05 3.76
C CYS A 124 0.07 22.47 3.37
N ARG A 125 0.66 23.47 4.05
CA ARG A 125 2.02 23.93 3.78
C ARG A 125 3.05 22.80 3.91
N GLU A 126 2.96 21.99 4.95
CA GLU A 126 3.87 20.84 5.12
C GLU A 126 3.65 19.76 4.06
N ALA A 127 2.38 19.46 3.73
CA ALA A 127 2.06 18.48 2.70
C ALA A 127 2.48 18.93 1.29
N SER A 128 2.27 20.19 0.93
CA SER A 128 2.61 20.73 -0.40
C SER A 128 4.10 20.62 -0.71
N ARG A 129 4.98 20.73 0.29
CA ARG A 129 6.43 20.52 0.12
C ARG A 129 6.78 19.10 -0.31
N LEU A 130 5.94 18.14 0.03
CA LEU A 130 6.15 16.71 -0.20
C LEU A 130 5.22 16.14 -1.27
N TYR A 131 4.22 16.88 -1.73
CA TYR A 131 3.20 16.33 -2.62
C TYR A 131 3.79 15.80 -3.93
N ALA A 132 4.55 16.62 -4.67
CA ALA A 132 5.15 16.22 -5.93
C ALA A 132 6.02 14.95 -5.82
N PRO A 133 7.00 14.86 -4.89
CA PRO A 133 7.81 13.65 -4.76
C PRO A 133 7.02 12.41 -4.32
N LEU A 134 6.04 12.56 -3.43
CA LEU A 134 5.19 11.44 -3.02
C LEU A 134 4.27 10.97 -4.15
N ASN A 135 3.66 11.91 -4.87
CA ASN A 135 2.79 11.60 -5.99
C ASN A 135 3.56 10.93 -7.14
N GLN A 136 4.82 11.31 -7.38
CA GLN A 136 5.67 10.63 -8.35
C GLN A 136 5.85 9.15 -8.00
N VAL A 137 6.13 8.82 -6.73
CA VAL A 137 6.24 7.42 -6.27
C VAL A 137 4.94 6.66 -6.54
N LEU A 138 3.80 7.28 -6.26
CA LEU A 138 2.49 6.66 -6.49
C LEU A 138 2.20 6.44 -7.98
N GLN A 139 2.57 7.40 -8.84
CA GLN A 139 2.44 7.26 -10.29
C GLN A 139 3.34 6.17 -10.85
N ASP A 140 4.61 6.14 -10.43
CA ASP A 140 5.57 5.11 -10.85
C ASP A 140 5.06 3.70 -10.44
N LEU A 141 4.52 3.56 -9.24
CA LEU A 141 3.95 2.28 -8.77
C LEU A 141 2.71 1.86 -9.56
N GLU A 142 1.84 2.80 -9.92
CA GLU A 142 0.66 2.54 -10.74
C GLU A 142 1.06 2.04 -12.14
N ILE A 143 2.01 2.71 -12.79
CA ILE A 143 2.58 2.29 -14.07
C ILE A 143 3.19 0.88 -13.97
N LYS A 144 3.96 0.61 -12.90
CA LYS A 144 4.55 -0.73 -12.70
C LYS A 144 3.52 -1.82 -12.44
N TYR A 145 2.42 -1.48 -11.77
CA TYR A 145 1.33 -2.41 -11.58
C TYR A 145 0.62 -2.73 -12.90
N GLU A 146 0.40 -1.73 -13.77
CA GLU A 146 -0.15 -1.94 -15.12
C GLU A 146 0.76 -2.80 -16.00
N GLU A 147 2.07 -2.54 -16.01
CA GLU A 147 3.06 -3.36 -16.71
C GLU A 147 3.02 -4.83 -16.23
N MET A 148 2.89 -5.04 -14.92
CA MET A 148 2.78 -6.38 -14.32
C MET A 148 1.48 -7.09 -14.74
N ILE A 149 0.33 -6.38 -14.76
CA ILE A 149 -0.94 -6.95 -15.22
C ILE A 149 -0.83 -7.39 -16.69
N ALA A 150 -0.23 -6.55 -17.55
CA ALA A 150 -0.03 -6.89 -18.95
C ALA A 150 0.83 -8.17 -19.10
N ALA A 151 1.95 -8.25 -18.37
CA ALA A 151 2.80 -9.43 -18.37
C ALA A 151 2.09 -10.69 -17.84
N TRP A 152 1.27 -10.55 -16.79
CA TRP A 152 0.44 -11.65 -16.28
C TRP A 152 -0.57 -12.14 -17.31
N HIS A 153 -1.22 -11.22 -18.02
CA HIS A 153 -2.16 -11.54 -19.07
C HIS A 153 -1.49 -12.33 -20.21
N ASP A 154 -0.35 -11.85 -20.70
CA ASP A 154 0.43 -12.54 -21.75
C ASP A 154 0.83 -13.95 -21.31
N PHE A 155 1.30 -14.10 -20.06
CA PHE A 155 1.64 -15.39 -19.48
C PHE A 155 0.44 -16.33 -19.41
N ALA A 156 -0.71 -15.84 -18.94
CA ALA A 156 -1.93 -16.63 -18.83
C ALA A 156 -2.44 -17.14 -20.19
N VAL A 157 -2.42 -16.27 -21.20
CA VAL A 157 -2.78 -16.62 -22.59
C VAL A 157 -1.83 -17.67 -23.14
N ALA A 158 -0.51 -17.47 -22.99
CA ALA A 158 0.49 -18.43 -23.46
C ALA A 158 0.39 -19.79 -22.74
N GLY A 159 -0.02 -19.79 -21.46
CA GLY A 159 -0.21 -20.98 -20.65
C GLY A 159 -1.55 -21.69 -20.84
N ASN A 160 -2.47 -21.15 -21.66
CA ASN A 160 -3.85 -21.61 -21.79
C ASN A 160 -4.57 -21.73 -20.43
N ILE A 161 -4.32 -20.77 -19.52
CA ILE A 161 -4.94 -20.73 -18.19
C ILE A 161 -6.33 -20.15 -18.34
N THR A 162 -7.35 -21.00 -18.29
CA THR A 162 -8.76 -20.62 -18.53
C THR A 162 -9.39 -19.81 -17.40
N ASP A 163 -8.76 -19.77 -16.22
CA ASP A 163 -9.23 -19.04 -15.03
C ASP A 163 -8.19 -18.01 -14.55
N ALA A 164 -7.69 -17.21 -15.49
CA ALA A 164 -6.75 -16.14 -15.19
C ALA A 164 -7.49 -14.93 -14.61
N THR A 165 -7.91 -15.05 -13.36
CA THR A 165 -8.43 -13.91 -12.60
C THR A 165 -7.40 -12.77 -12.63
N LEU A 166 -7.87 -11.56 -12.88
CA LEU A 166 -7.03 -10.38 -12.85
C LEU A 166 -6.48 -10.20 -11.43
N PRO A 167 -5.20 -9.84 -11.27
CA PRO A 167 -4.66 -9.48 -9.97
C PRO A 167 -5.52 -8.40 -9.30
N PRO A 168 -5.75 -8.50 -7.98
CA PRO A 168 -6.55 -7.51 -7.27
C PRO A 168 -5.87 -6.14 -7.33
N ALA A 169 -6.67 -5.07 -7.47
CA ALA A 169 -6.17 -3.70 -7.54
C ALA A 169 -5.11 -3.41 -6.46
N TYR A 170 -4.03 -2.73 -6.86
CA TYR A 170 -2.92 -2.44 -5.97
C TYR A 170 -3.36 -1.64 -4.74
N GLN A 171 -3.01 -2.15 -3.56
CA GLN A 171 -3.23 -1.49 -2.28
C GLN A 171 -1.91 -0.96 -1.71
N ILE A 172 -1.98 0.18 -1.02
CA ILE A 172 -0.82 0.79 -0.37
C ILE A 172 -0.27 -0.16 0.71
N SER A 173 0.87 -0.78 0.42
CA SER A 173 1.55 -1.74 1.30
C SER A 173 2.57 -1.07 2.22
N GLU A 174 3.12 -1.81 3.19
CA GLU A 174 4.25 -1.32 4.00
C GLU A 174 5.48 -0.98 3.15
N ASN A 175 5.72 -1.70 2.06
CA ASN A 175 6.80 -1.38 1.11
C ASN A 175 6.55 -0.05 0.39
N THR A 176 5.30 0.22 0.01
CA THR A 176 4.89 1.52 -0.54
C THR A 176 5.20 2.64 0.46
N ARG A 177 4.86 2.44 1.74
CA ARG A 177 5.13 3.40 2.81
C ARG A 177 6.63 3.65 3.01
N HIS A 178 7.47 2.61 2.91
CA HIS A 178 8.92 2.80 2.92
C HIS A 178 9.44 3.66 1.77
N LEU A 179 8.92 3.46 0.55
CA LEU A 179 9.28 4.28 -0.61
C LEU A 179 8.82 5.73 -0.43
N LEU A 180 7.62 5.95 0.10
CA LEU A 180 7.09 7.28 0.41
C LEU A 180 7.94 7.98 1.48
N ALA A 181 8.30 7.29 2.56
CA ALA A 181 9.17 7.82 3.61
C ALA A 181 10.55 8.22 3.05
N TYR A 182 11.11 7.36 2.19
CA TYR A 182 12.37 7.64 1.51
C TYR A 182 12.27 8.86 0.58
N ALA A 183 11.21 8.96 -0.22
CA ALA A 183 10.98 10.11 -1.09
C ALA A 183 10.83 11.41 -0.28
N ALA A 184 10.09 11.38 0.85
CA ALA A 184 9.97 12.51 1.75
C ALA A 184 11.33 12.92 2.35
N TYR A 185 12.12 11.95 2.81
CA TYR A 185 13.46 12.19 3.32
C TYR A 185 14.36 12.87 2.29
N ILE A 186 14.38 12.35 1.05
CA ILE A 186 15.21 12.91 -0.02
C ILE A 186 14.75 14.33 -0.38
N ALA A 187 13.44 14.56 -0.51
CA ALA A 187 12.89 15.86 -0.87
C ALA A 187 13.25 16.97 0.15
N LEU A 188 13.35 16.63 1.43
CA LEU A 188 13.67 17.61 2.48
C LEU A 188 15.17 17.82 2.69
N ARG A 189 16.00 16.81 2.40
CA ARG A 189 17.46 16.88 2.68
C ARG A 189 18.31 17.13 1.45
N HIS A 190 17.82 16.82 0.26
CA HIS A 190 18.56 16.98 -0.98
C HIS A 190 17.81 17.92 -1.91
N GLN A 191 18.43 19.06 -2.23
CA GLN A 191 17.90 20.01 -3.22
C GLN A 191 17.89 19.46 -4.67
N ARG A 192 18.36 18.23 -4.90
CA ARG A 192 18.42 17.64 -6.25
C ARG A 192 17.14 16.85 -6.54
N PRO A 193 16.53 17.04 -7.74
CA PRO A 193 15.27 16.40 -8.09
C PRO A 193 15.39 14.87 -8.14
N LEU A 194 14.29 14.18 -7.80
CA LEU A 194 14.16 12.72 -7.73
C LEU A 194 14.30 12.00 -9.08
N THR A 195 14.66 12.70 -10.16
CA THR A 195 14.85 12.15 -11.50
C THR A 195 15.81 10.95 -11.53
N GLY A 196 16.68 10.82 -10.52
CA GLY A 196 17.58 9.68 -10.34
C GLY A 196 16.95 8.39 -9.77
N LEU A 197 15.74 8.41 -9.20
CA LEU A 197 15.09 7.19 -8.69
C LEU A 197 14.74 6.22 -9.82
N GLN A 198 14.24 6.76 -10.95
CA GLN A 198 13.96 5.98 -12.17
C GLN A 198 15.24 5.34 -12.75
N LEU A 199 16.41 5.98 -12.57
CA LEU A 199 17.70 5.46 -13.03
C LEU A 199 18.37 4.49 -12.06
N ARG A 200 18.06 4.55 -10.76
CA ARG A 200 18.69 3.73 -9.71
C ARG A 200 18.00 2.39 -9.46
N PHE A 201 16.77 2.26 -9.90
CA PHE A 201 16.11 0.97 -10.06
C PHE A 201 15.88 0.70 -11.55
N PRO A 202 16.95 0.57 -12.36
CA PRO A 202 16.77 0.10 -13.72
C PRO A 202 16.22 -1.30 -13.59
N LEU A 203 14.94 -1.46 -13.91
CA LEU A 203 14.40 -2.75 -14.29
C LEU A 203 15.13 -3.10 -15.59
N GLN A 204 16.32 -3.68 -15.47
CA GLN A 204 16.70 -4.63 -16.48
C GLN A 204 15.51 -5.58 -16.55
N PRO A 205 14.88 -5.75 -17.73
CA PRO A 205 13.98 -6.88 -17.88
C PRO A 205 14.84 -8.05 -17.43
N GLN A 206 14.50 -8.66 -16.29
CA GLN A 206 14.97 -10.01 -16.07
C GLN A 206 14.48 -10.70 -17.32
N ARG A 207 15.41 -11.01 -18.23
CA ARG A 207 15.12 -11.92 -19.32
C ARG A 207 14.46 -13.07 -18.59
N LEU A 208 13.13 -13.15 -18.71
CA LEU A 208 12.37 -14.31 -18.29
C LEU A 208 13.12 -15.42 -18.99
N LEU A 209 13.95 -16.14 -18.22
CA LEU A 209 14.58 -17.33 -18.71
C LEU A 209 13.41 -18.11 -19.32
N PRO A 210 13.48 -18.47 -20.60
CA PRO A 210 12.39 -19.19 -21.22
C PRO A 210 12.05 -20.33 -20.26
N PRO A 211 10.75 -20.55 -19.97
CA PRO A 211 10.35 -21.58 -19.02
C PRO A 211 11.13 -22.84 -19.39
N PRO A 212 11.77 -23.52 -18.42
CA PRO A 212 12.63 -24.67 -18.71
C PRO A 212 11.83 -25.55 -19.64
N ALA A 213 12.35 -25.75 -20.87
CA ALA A 213 11.66 -26.49 -21.90
C ALA A 213 11.13 -27.74 -21.22
N ARG A 214 9.79 -27.90 -21.18
CA ARG A 214 9.16 -29.11 -20.63
C ARG A 214 9.94 -30.24 -21.26
N LEU A 215 10.73 -30.96 -20.46
CA LEU A 215 11.27 -32.24 -20.85
C LEU A 215 10.03 -33.03 -21.24
N GLN A 216 9.78 -33.13 -22.54
CA GLN A 216 8.80 -34.04 -23.06
C GLN A 216 9.30 -35.39 -22.58
N SER A 217 8.67 -35.91 -21.53
CA SER A 217 8.80 -37.29 -21.14
C SER A 217 8.31 -38.08 -22.34
N GLN A 218 9.23 -38.41 -23.26
CA GLN A 218 9.04 -39.50 -24.20
C GLN A 218 8.89 -40.74 -23.33
N VAL A 219 7.66 -41.04 -22.93
CA VAL A 219 7.26 -42.37 -22.55
C VAL A 219 7.40 -43.19 -23.82
N LEU A 220 8.59 -43.76 -24.00
CA LEU A 220 8.84 -44.81 -24.97
C LEU A 220 7.91 -45.97 -24.57
N LEU A 221 6.79 -46.10 -25.27
CA LEU A 221 5.97 -47.31 -25.26
C LEU A 221 6.86 -48.44 -25.75
N GLN A 222 7.41 -49.24 -24.82
CA GLN A 222 7.95 -50.54 -25.17
C GLN A 222 6.77 -51.48 -25.45
N PRO A 223 6.73 -52.14 -26.62
CA PRO A 223 5.76 -53.20 -26.84
C PRO A 223 6.14 -54.43 -26.00
N SER A 224 5.18 -54.95 -25.22
CA SER A 224 5.32 -56.22 -24.51
C SER A 224 5.55 -57.37 -25.50
N PRO A 225 6.51 -58.28 -25.24
CA PRO A 225 6.66 -59.48 -26.03
C PRO A 225 5.57 -60.50 -25.67
N VAL A 226 4.96 -61.05 -26.73
CA VAL A 226 4.10 -62.23 -26.71
C VAL A 226 5.00 -63.45 -26.81
N GLU A 227 5.06 -64.26 -25.75
CA GLU A 227 5.55 -65.64 -25.69
C GLU A 227 5.09 -66.15 -24.30
N GLY A 228 4.22 -67.15 -24.14
CA GLY A 228 4.31 -68.50 -24.66
C GLY A 228 4.64 -69.44 -23.49
N GLN A 229 3.64 -69.92 -22.75
CA GLN A 229 3.75 -71.08 -21.84
C GLN A 229 2.34 -71.56 -21.47
N GLU A 230 1.84 -72.63 -22.10
CA GLU A 230 2.00 -74.05 -21.77
C GLU A 230 1.05 -74.56 -20.69
N VAL A 231 0.29 -75.56 -21.13
CA VAL A 231 -0.74 -76.36 -20.49
C VAL A 231 -0.21 -77.10 -19.25
N ILE A 232 -0.95 -77.04 -18.14
CA ILE A 232 -0.96 -78.11 -17.15
C ILE A 232 -2.41 -78.49 -16.85
N ILE A 233 -2.77 -79.70 -17.30
CA ILE A 233 -3.97 -80.45 -16.95
C ILE A 233 -3.71 -81.14 -15.61
N ILE A 234 -4.57 -80.95 -14.62
CA ILE A 234 -4.72 -81.92 -13.51
C ILE A 234 -6.21 -82.16 -13.28
N ASN A 235 -6.65 -83.36 -13.63
CA ASN A 235 -7.93 -83.96 -13.24
C ASN A 235 -7.91 -84.32 -11.75
N GLY A 236 -9.03 -84.15 -11.05
CA GLY A 236 -9.23 -84.66 -9.69
C GLY A 236 -10.71 -84.76 -9.33
N GLN A 237 -11.29 -85.93 -9.59
CA GLN A 237 -12.58 -86.38 -9.04
C GLN A 237 -12.45 -86.77 -7.56
N GLY A 238 -13.55 -86.59 -6.81
CA GLY A 238 -13.85 -87.19 -5.49
C GLY A 238 -14.45 -86.12 -4.56
N GLY A 239 -15.62 -86.24 -3.94
CA GLY A 239 -16.46 -87.40 -3.61
C GLY A 239 -16.80 -87.35 -2.11
N GLY A 240 -18.09 -87.24 -1.75
CA GLY A 240 -18.65 -87.41 -0.38
C GLY A 240 -18.52 -86.16 0.51
N GLN A 241 -19.51 -85.73 1.28
CA GLN A 241 -20.71 -86.38 1.84
C GLN A 241 -21.90 -85.41 1.85
#